data_AF-A0A528V132-F1
#
_entry.id   AF-A0A528V132-F1
#
_cell.length_a   1.000
_cell.length_b   1.000
_cell.length_c   1.000
_cell.angle_alpha   90.00
_cell.angle_beta   90.00
_cell.angle_gamma   90.00
#
_symmetry.space_group_name_H-M   'P 1'
#
loop_
_entity.id
_entity.type
_entity.pdbx_description
1 polymer ?
#
loop_
_entity_poly.entity_id
_entity_poly.type
_entity_poly.pdbx_seq_one_letter_code
_entity_poly.pdbx_strand_id
1 'polypeptide(L)'
;YASVEQLLDPALRGKPIAVGGGVVLAASYEAKAFGVRGGMPGRRARELCPGLIFVDGHFKDYQRLGDAAIQVLGDFTPVVERIS
;
A
#
# COMPACT_ATOMS: atom_id res chain seq x y z
N TYR A 1 2.07 0.87 -1.74
CA TYR A 1 1.50 2.00 -0.95
C TYR A 1 1.41 1.62 0.53
N ALA A 2 0.58 0.66 0.95
CA ALA A 2 0.48 0.27 2.36
C ALA A 2 1.84 -0.08 3.04
N SER A 3 2.73 -0.78 2.34
CA SER A 3 4.09 -1.05 2.87
C SER A 3 4.95 0.20 3.02
N VAL A 4 4.74 1.23 2.19
CA VAL A 4 5.42 2.52 2.35
C VAL A 4 4.86 3.26 3.56
N GLU A 5 3.55 3.24 3.78
CA GLU A 5 2.96 3.82 4.99
C GLU A 5 3.48 3.13 6.27
N GLN A 6 3.63 1.81 6.27
CA GLN A 6 4.27 1.07 7.38
C GLN A 6 5.79 1.33 7.50
N LEU A 7 6.44 1.77 6.43
CA LEU A 7 7.84 2.20 6.46
C LEU A 7 7.96 3.58 7.11
N LEU A 8 7.11 4.53 6.69
CA LEU A 8 7.08 5.92 7.15
C LEU A 8 6.58 6.04 8.60
N ASP A 9 5.57 5.25 8.98
CA ASP A 9 5.08 5.14 10.35
C ASP A 9 5.20 3.69 10.85
N PRO A 10 6.27 3.37 11.61
CA PRO A 10 6.47 2.05 12.20
C PRO A 10 5.34 1.60 13.13
N ALA A 11 4.55 2.52 13.70
CA ALA A 11 3.43 2.16 14.58
C ALA A 11 2.28 1.47 13.83
N LEU A 12 2.28 1.49 12.49
CA LEU A 12 1.30 0.81 11.64
C LEU A 12 1.67 -0.64 11.30
N ARG A 13 2.88 -1.09 11.65
CA ARG A 13 3.33 -2.48 11.40
C ARG A 13 2.53 -3.46 12.27
N GLY A 14 2.14 -4.59 11.69
CA GLY A 14 1.32 -5.58 12.40
C GLY A 14 -0.15 -5.18 12.57
N LYS A 15 -0.57 -4.03 12.01
CA LYS A 15 -1.96 -3.54 12.08
C LYS A 15 -2.63 -3.62 10.71
N PRO A 16 -3.94 -3.93 10.65
CA PRO A 16 -4.68 -3.89 9.41
C PRO A 16 -4.87 -2.43 8.97
N ILE A 17 -4.09 -2.01 7.97
CA ILE A 17 -4.21 -0.68 7.36
C ILE A 17 -4.64 -0.75 5.90
N ALA A 18 -5.31 0.32 5.44
CA ALA A 18 -5.66 0.58 4.04
C ALA A 18 -5.35 2.03 3.65
N VAL A 19 -4.84 2.22 2.43
CA VAL A 19 -4.63 3.57 1.86
C VAL A 19 -5.88 3.98 1.08
N GLY A 20 -6.35 5.21 1.30
CA GLY A 20 -7.57 5.75 0.69
C GLY A 20 -8.70 5.93 1.71
N GLY A 21 -9.95 5.87 1.27
CA GLY A 21 -11.09 6.05 2.19
C GLY A 21 -12.46 5.83 1.57
N GLY A 22 -12.69 6.34 0.35
CA GLY A 22 -13.86 5.98 -0.46
C GLY A 22 -13.70 4.62 -1.12
N VAL A 23 -12.52 4.39 -1.71
CA VAL A 23 -12.07 3.11 -2.28
C VAL A 23 -10.72 2.75 -1.68
N VAL A 24 -10.50 1.46 -1.44
CA VAL A 24 -9.21 0.94 -0.99
C VAL A 24 -8.24 0.98 -2.17
N LEU A 25 -7.26 1.88 -2.12
CA LEU A 25 -6.22 1.97 -3.15
C LEU A 25 -5.18 0.86 -2.97
N ALA A 26 -4.84 0.56 -1.72
CA ALA A 26 -3.98 -0.56 -1.34
C ALA A 26 -4.33 -1.03 0.07
N ALA A 27 -4.09 -2.31 0.34
CA ALA A 27 -4.28 -2.92 1.65
C ALA A 27 -2.98 -3.58 2.12
N SER A 28 -2.71 -3.47 3.42
CA SER A 28 -1.67 -4.23 4.12
C SER A 28 -1.96 -5.73 4.10
N TYR A 29 -0.95 -6.56 4.38
CA TYR A 29 -1.15 -8.01 4.47
C TYR A 29 -2.09 -8.38 5.62
N GLU A 30 -1.98 -7.68 6.73
CA GLU A 30 -2.85 -7.80 7.90
C GLU A 30 -4.29 -7.51 7.52
N ALA A 31 -4.57 -6.45 6.76
CA ALA A 31 -5.93 -6.16 6.26
C ALA A 31 -6.41 -7.20 5.24
N LYS A 32 -5.52 -7.69 4.37
CA LYS A 32 -5.84 -8.75 3.39
C LYS A 32 -6.25 -10.07 4.07
N ALA A 33 -5.70 -10.38 5.25
CA ALA A 33 -6.10 -11.55 6.02
C ALA A 33 -7.59 -11.51 6.44
N PHE A 34 -8.17 -10.32 6.57
CA PHE A 34 -9.62 -10.12 6.78
C PHE A 34 -10.43 -10.07 5.48
N GLY A 35 -9.80 -10.27 4.32
CA GLY A 35 -10.45 -10.23 3.01
C GLY A 35 -10.53 -8.83 2.37
N VAL A 36 -9.90 -7.82 2.96
CA VAL A 36 -9.82 -6.47 2.35
C VAL A 36 -8.90 -6.51 1.13
N ARG A 37 -9.34 -5.92 0.02
CA ARG A 37 -8.59 -5.90 -1.26
C ARG A 37 -8.64 -4.54 -1.93
N GLY A 38 -7.67 -4.26 -2.80
CA GLY A 38 -7.66 -3.07 -3.65
C GLY A 38 -8.90 -3.00 -4.54
N GLY A 39 -9.37 -1.77 -4.82
CA GLY A 39 -10.60 -1.52 -5.57
C GLY A 39 -11.90 -1.73 -4.79
N MET A 40 -11.84 -2.22 -3.54
CA MET A 40 -13.01 -2.40 -2.69
C MET A 40 -13.55 -1.06 -2.18
N PRO A 41 -14.89 -0.87 -2.10
CA PRO A 41 -15.47 0.28 -1.39
C PRO A 41 -15.04 0.32 0.08
N GLY A 42 -14.61 1.47 0.57
CA GLY A 42 -14.10 1.64 1.94
C GLY A 42 -15.11 1.22 3.01
N ARG A 43 -16.42 1.45 2.77
CA ARG A 43 -17.50 0.95 3.63
C ARG A 43 -17.44 -0.57 3.79
N ARG A 44 -17.33 -1.30 2.67
CA ARG A 44 -17.26 -2.76 2.69
C ARG A 44 -15.99 -3.26 3.38
N ALA A 45 -14.88 -2.55 3.20
CA ALA A 45 -13.63 -2.87 3.87
C ALA A 45 -13.75 -2.76 5.41
N ARG A 46 -14.45 -1.74 5.94
CA ARG A 46 -14.72 -1.62 7.39
C ARG A 46 -15.65 -2.72 7.92
N GLU A 47 -16.62 -3.15 7.13
CA GLU A 47 -17.49 -4.28 7.52
C GLU A 47 -16.70 -5.58 7.64
N LEU A 48 -15.73 -5.81 6.75
CA LEU A 48 -14.85 -6.99 6.79
C LEU A 48 -13.82 -6.92 7.92
N CYS A 49 -13.31 -5.73 8.20
CA CYS A 49 -12.29 -5.50 9.22
C CYS A 49 -12.68 -4.28 10.08
N PRO A 50 -13.39 -4.49 11.20
CA PRO A 50 -13.83 -3.38 12.07
C PRO A 50 -12.69 -2.56 12.65
N GLY A 51 -11.50 -3.17 12.82
CA GLY A 51 -10.27 -2.51 13.26
C GLY A 51 -9.43 -1.89 12.15
N LEU A 52 -9.96 -1.79 10.91
CA LEU A 52 -9.22 -1.28 9.76
C LEU A 52 -8.88 0.20 9.94
N ILE A 53 -7.59 0.52 9.86
CA ILE A 53 -7.08 1.89 9.92
C ILE A 53 -6.94 2.41 8.50
N PHE A 54 -7.67 3.47 8.17
CA PHE A 54 -7.44 4.20 6.93
C PHE A 54 -6.35 5.24 7.14
N VAL A 55 -5.42 5.30 6.20
CA VAL A 55 -4.34 6.28 6.18
C VAL A 55 -4.39 7.09 4.90
N ASP A 56 -4.05 8.37 5.01
CA ASP A 56 -3.83 9.24 3.86
C ASP A 56 -2.54 8.81 3.15
N GLY A 57 -2.57 8.81 1.82
CA GLY A 57 -1.44 8.30 1.03
C GLY A 57 -0.36 9.34 0.76
N HIS A 58 0.90 8.95 0.94
CA HIS A 58 2.06 9.76 0.58
C HIS A 58 2.54 9.48 -0.86
N PHE A 59 1.78 9.96 -1.87
CA PHE A 59 2.05 9.66 -3.29
C PHE A 59 3.45 10.06 -3.79
N LYS A 60 3.99 11.18 -3.28
CA LYS A 60 5.36 11.60 -3.63
C LYS A 60 6.40 10.58 -3.16
N ASP A 61 6.24 10.04 -1.95
CA ASP A 61 7.12 9.01 -1.41
C ASP A 61 6.93 7.66 -2.11
N TYR A 62 5.70 7.34 -2.54
CA TYR A 62 5.44 6.15 -3.34
C TYR A 62 6.22 6.16 -4.66
N GLN A 63 6.20 7.30 -5.36
CA GLN A 63 6.97 7.48 -6.59
C GLN A 63 8.46 7.38 -6.33
N ARG A 64 8.99 8.19 -5.40
CA ARG A 64 10.41 8.23 -5.06
C ARG A 64 10.98 6.86 -4.67
N LEU A 65 10.27 6.12 -3.82
CA LEU A 65 10.71 4.79 -3.38
C LEU A 65 10.53 3.73 -4.48
N GLY A 66 9.49 3.85 -5.30
CA GLY A 66 9.32 3.00 -6.48
C GLY A 66 10.44 3.20 -7.50
N ASP A 67 10.83 4.45 -7.77
CA ASP A 67 11.94 4.80 -8.65
C ASP A 67 13.25 4.20 -8.14
N ALA A 68 13.54 4.36 -6.85
CA ALA A 68 14.71 3.77 -6.22
C ALA A 68 14.72 2.23 -6.32
N ALA A 69 13.57 1.57 -6.17
CA ALA A 69 13.46 0.12 -6.32
C ALA A 69 13.70 -0.33 -7.77
N ILE A 70 13.17 0.40 -8.75
CA ILE A 70 13.38 0.11 -10.18
C ILE A 70 14.84 0.35 -10.59
N GLN A 71 15.50 1.37 -10.04
CA GLN A 71 16.92 1.65 -10.33
C GLN A 71 17.83 0.46 -10.03
N VAL A 72 17.57 -0.30 -8.96
CA VAL A 72 18.33 -1.51 -8.61
C VAL A 72 18.28 -2.55 -9.73
N LEU A 73 17.18 -2.64 -10.49
CA LEU A 73 17.08 -3.58 -11.61
C LEU A 73 18.02 -3.22 -12.77
N GLY A 74 18.33 -1.92 -12.92
CA GLY A 74 19.27 -1.41 -13.92
C GLY A 74 20.70 -1.92 -13.74
N ASP A 75 21.07 -2.37 -12.52
CA ASP A 75 22.38 -2.96 -12.24
C ASP A 75 22.53 -4.37 -12.85
N PHE A 76 21.41 -5.05 -13.16
CA PHE A 76 21.41 -6.42 -13.67
C PHE A 76 21.10 -6.49 -15.16
N THR A 77 20.29 -5.57 -15.69
CA THR A 77 19.92 -5.52 -17.10
C THR A 77 19.56 -4.11 -17.53
N PRO A 78 19.97 -3.68 -18.73
CA PRO A 78 19.52 -2.39 -19.29
C PRO A 78 18.09 -2.45 -19.86
N VAL A 79 17.49 -3.65 -19.96
CA VAL A 79 16.15 -3.84 -20.53
C VAL A 79 15.14 -3.89 -19.39
N VAL A 80 14.68 -2.72 -18.95
CA VAL A 80 13.69 -2.56 -17.87
C VAL A 80 12.51 -1.73 -18.39
N GLU A 81 11.30 -2.24 -18.21
CA GLU A 81 10.05 -1.53 -18.52
C GLU A 81 9.21 -1.37 -17.26
N ARG A 82 8.80 -0.14 -16.95
CA ARG A 82 7.98 0.19 -15.79
C ARG A 82 6.51 0.26 -16.18
N ILE A 83 5.67 -0.52 -15.51
CA ILE A 83 4.23 -0.64 -15.80
C ILE A 83 3.32 0.19 -14.88
N SER A 84 3.84 0.74 -13.78
CA SER A 84 3.06 1.48 -12.76
C SER A 84 3.91 2.44 -11.94
#